data_AF-A0A947GQT6-F1
#
_entry.id   AF-A0A947GQT6-F1
#
_cell.length_a   1.000
_cell.length_b   1.000
_cell.length_c   1.000
_cell.angle_alpha   90.00
_cell.angle_beta   90.00
_cell.angle_gamma   90.00
#
_symmetry.space_group_name_H-M   'P 1'
#
loop_
_entity.id
_entity.type
_entity.pdbx_description
1 polymer ?
#
loop_
_entity_poly.entity_id
_entity_poly.type
_entity_poly.pdbx_seq_one_letter_code
_entity_poly.pdbx_strand_id
1 'polypeptide(L)'
;AERLAALHPGELIALVGHGGVMDVLYRAATRLDLQAPRTWALGNTAINRLLWTPEGFTLVGWADTQHLEDTARDDTLLADAVNAVSRA
;
A
#
# COMPACT_ATOMS: atom_id res chain seq x y z
N ALA A 1 -12.43 -6.95 -6.92
CA ALA A 1 -11.06 -7.01 -7.46
C ALA A 1 -10.92 -8.16 -8.46
N GLU A 2 -11.33 -9.39 -8.13
CA GLU A 2 -11.24 -10.55 -9.04
C GLU A 2 -11.89 -10.33 -10.41
N ARG A 3 -13.12 -9.79 -10.46
CA ARG A 3 -13.77 -9.45 -11.74
C ARG A 3 -12.93 -8.50 -12.60
N LEU A 4 -12.25 -7.53 -11.98
CA LEU A 4 -11.37 -6.62 -12.73
C LEU A 4 -10.12 -7.38 -13.19
N ALA A 5 -9.46 -8.13 -12.31
CA ALA A 5 -8.29 -8.93 -12.68
C ALA A 5 -8.58 -9.92 -13.83
N ALA A 6 -9.73 -10.59 -13.80
CA ALA A 6 -10.15 -11.52 -14.84
C ALA A 6 -10.40 -10.87 -16.21
N LEU A 7 -10.73 -9.58 -16.25
CA LEU A 7 -10.91 -8.82 -17.50
C LEU A 7 -9.59 -8.31 -18.09
N HIS A 8 -8.48 -8.38 -17.34
CA HIS A 8 -7.18 -7.80 -17.70
C HIS A 8 -6.02 -8.81 -17.49
N PRO A 9 -6.05 -10.00 -18.13
CA PRO A 9 -5.01 -11.01 -17.94
C PRO A 9 -3.65 -10.52 -18.46
N GLY A 10 -2.61 -10.67 -17.64
CA GLY A 10 -1.25 -10.27 -17.99
C GLY A 10 -0.96 -8.77 -17.85
N GLU A 11 -1.96 -7.97 -17.46
CA GLU A 11 -1.80 -6.53 -17.23
C GLU A 11 -1.58 -6.20 -15.75
N LEU A 12 -1.09 -4.99 -15.50
CA LEU A 12 -0.96 -4.43 -14.16
C LEU A 12 -2.12 -3.48 -13.88
N ILE A 13 -2.93 -3.78 -12.86
CA ILE A 13 -4.04 -2.94 -12.42
C ILE A 13 -3.63 -2.14 -11.18
N ALA A 14 -3.74 -0.82 -11.24
CA ALA A 14 -3.68 0.04 -10.06
C ALA A 14 -5.07 0.16 -9.42
N LEU A 15 -5.18 -0.14 -8.13
CA LEU A 15 -6.40 0.03 -7.34
C LEU A 15 -6.12 1.00 -6.20
N VAL A 16 -7.00 2.00 -6.05
CA VAL A 16 -6.94 2.97 -4.94
C VAL A 16 -8.20 2.81 -4.11
N GLY A 17 -8.04 2.72 -2.80
CA GLY A 17 -9.14 2.55 -1.87
C GLY A 17 -8.72 2.83 -0.43
N HIS A 18 -9.61 2.59 0.51
CA HIS A 18 -9.39 2.84 1.94
C HIS A 18 -8.91 1.59 2.68
N GLY A 19 -8.50 1.78 3.94
CA GLY A 19 -7.99 0.70 4.78
C GLY A 19 -8.90 -0.54 4.86
N GLY A 20 -10.24 -0.35 4.87
CA GLY A 20 -11.17 -1.48 4.88
C GLY A 20 -11.12 -2.36 3.62
N VAL A 21 -10.87 -1.77 2.45
CA VAL A 21 -10.67 -2.55 1.21
C VAL A 21 -9.34 -3.29 1.25
N MET A 22 -8.29 -2.64 1.77
CA MET A 22 -6.98 -3.28 1.93
C MET A 22 -7.04 -4.44 2.94
N ASP A 23 -7.80 -4.31 4.02
CA ASP A 23 -8.00 -5.38 5.00
C ASP A 23 -8.58 -6.64 4.35
N VAL A 24 -9.65 -6.50 3.56
CA VAL A 24 -10.29 -7.63 2.87
C VAL A 24 -9.36 -8.23 1.81
N LEU A 25 -8.60 -7.40 1.08
CA LEU A 25 -7.63 -7.86 0.09
C LEU A 25 -6.48 -8.64 0.74
N TYR A 26 -5.97 -8.19 1.88
CA TYR A 26 -4.96 -8.92 2.64
C TYR A 26 -5.49 -10.29 3.05
N ARG A 27 -6.67 -10.32 3.69
CA ARG A 27 -7.31 -11.57 4.14
C ARG A 27 -7.55 -12.54 2.99
N ALA A 28 -8.01 -12.05 1.85
CA ALA A 28 -8.19 -12.87 0.65
C ALA A 28 -6.86 -13.46 0.17
N ALA A 29 -5.79 -12.65 0.13
CA ALA A 29 -4.47 -13.06 -0.33
C ALA A 29 -3.75 -14.01 0.63
N THR A 30 -4.03 -13.93 1.94
CA THR A 30 -3.43 -14.78 2.98
C THR A 30 -4.37 -15.87 3.49
N ARG A 31 -5.57 -16.00 2.90
CA ARG A 31 -6.64 -16.95 3.28
C ARG A 31 -7.01 -16.88 4.77
N LEU A 32 -7.05 -15.68 5.32
CA LEU A 32 -7.48 -15.46 6.71
C LEU A 32 -8.99 -15.32 6.80
N ASP A 33 -9.56 -15.85 7.88
CA ASP A 33 -10.95 -15.63 8.24
C ASP A 33 -11.24 -14.13 8.45
N LEU A 34 -12.49 -13.72 8.18
CA LEU A 34 -12.89 -12.32 8.30
C LEU A 34 -12.83 -11.80 9.75
N GLN A 35 -13.08 -12.65 10.74
CA GLN A 35 -13.05 -12.32 12.16
C GLN A 35 -11.68 -12.51 12.81
N ALA A 36 -10.70 -13.05 12.08
CA ALA A 36 -9.35 -13.20 12.61
C ALA A 36 -8.78 -11.83 13.06
N PRO A 37 -8.10 -11.73 14.21
CA PRO A 37 -7.49 -10.48 14.65
C PRO A 37 -6.55 -9.90 13.59
N ARG A 38 -6.63 -8.59 13.37
CA ARG A 38 -5.76 -7.90 12.40
C ARG A 38 -4.35 -7.77 12.95
N THR A 39 -3.37 -8.35 12.23
CA THR A 39 -1.94 -8.33 12.60
C THR A 39 -1.05 -7.60 11.59
N TRP A 40 -1.61 -7.05 10.51
CA TRP A 40 -0.88 -6.33 9.46
C TRP A 40 -1.07 -4.82 9.56
N ALA A 41 -0.08 -4.06 9.08
CA ALA A 41 -0.15 -2.60 8.98
C ALA A 41 -1.10 -2.14 7.87
N LEU A 42 -1.71 -0.98 8.07
CA LEU A 42 -2.53 -0.26 7.09
C LEU A 42 -2.11 1.22 7.11
N GLY A 43 -0.91 1.48 6.60
CA GLY A 43 -0.37 2.84 6.50
C GLY A 43 -1.07 3.64 5.40
N ASN A 44 -1.22 4.94 5.60
CA ASN A 44 -1.64 5.84 4.52
C ASN A 44 -0.62 5.78 3.39
N THR A 45 -1.13 5.88 2.15
CA THR A 45 -0.33 5.86 0.92
C THR A 45 0.61 4.66 0.78
N ALA A 46 0.45 3.61 1.58
CA ALA A 46 1.27 2.42 1.47
C ALA A 46 0.92 1.61 0.21
N ILE A 47 1.95 1.16 -0.50
CA ILE A 47 1.79 0.37 -1.73
C ILE A 47 1.66 -1.11 -1.34
N ASN A 48 0.62 -1.76 -1.87
CA ASN A 48 0.34 -3.17 -1.65
C ASN A 48 0.34 -3.89 -3.00
N ARG A 49 1.02 -5.03 -3.09
CA ARG A 49 1.19 -5.80 -4.32
C ARG A 49 0.63 -7.19 -4.12
N LEU A 50 -0.32 -7.55 -4.97
CA LEU A 50 -0.96 -8.85 -5.01
C LEU A 50 -0.79 -9.43 -6.41
N LEU A 51 -0.56 -10.74 -6.48
CA LEU A 51 -0.72 -11.51 -7.71
C LEU A 51 -2.11 -12.12 -7.71
N TRP A 52 -2.78 -12.10 -8.85
CA TRP A 52 -4.05 -12.79 -9.04
C TRP A 52 -3.88 -13.89 -10.08
N THR A 53 -4.43 -15.07 -9.77
CA THR A 53 -4.66 -16.17 -10.70
C THR A 53 -6.11 -16.65 -10.56
N PRO A 54 -6.63 -17.53 -11.43
CA PRO A 54 -7.94 -18.14 -11.24
C PRO A 54 -8.12 -18.84 -9.87
N GLU A 55 -7.04 -19.25 -9.21
CA GLU A 55 -7.04 -19.85 -7.88
C GLU A 55 -7.11 -18.83 -6.72
N GLY A 56 -7.04 -17.54 -7.03
CA GLY A 56 -7.22 -16.44 -6.08
C GLY A 56 -6.03 -15.49 -5.99
N PHE A 57 -6.03 -14.66 -4.96
CA PHE A 57 -4.94 -13.72 -4.69
C PHE A 57 -3.79 -14.38 -3.92
N THR A 58 -2.58 -13.91 -4.18
CA THR A 58 -1.37 -14.20 -3.42
C THR A 58 -0.67 -12.90 -3.04
N LEU A 59 -0.22 -12.81 -1.79
CA LEU A 59 0.52 -11.66 -1.28
C LEU A 59 1.93 -11.61 -1.87
N VAL A 60 2.28 -10.52 -2.54
CA VAL A 60 3.63 -10.30 -3.12
C VAL A 60 4.42 -9.30 -2.27
N GLY A 61 3.78 -8.22 -1.86
CA GLY A 61 4.37 -7.19 -1.01
C GLY A 61 3.28 -6.41 -0.29
N TRP A 62 3.57 -5.95 0.92
CA TRP A 62 2.58 -5.31 1.78
C TRP A 62 3.16 -4.10 2.51
N ALA A 63 2.31 -3.08 2.68
CA ALA A 63 2.60 -1.89 3.47
C ALA A 63 3.92 -1.20 3.09
N ASP A 64 4.28 -1.19 1.81
CA ASP A 64 5.50 -0.54 1.33
C ASP A 64 5.34 0.99 1.36
N THR A 65 6.11 1.63 2.23
CA THR A 65 6.16 3.09 2.42
C THR A 65 7.51 3.69 2.06
N GLN A 66 8.39 2.94 1.38
CA GLN A 66 9.76 3.41 1.08
C GLN A 66 9.76 4.73 0.30
N HIS A 67 8.82 4.91 -0.63
CA HIS A 67 8.65 6.15 -1.39
C HIS A 67 8.30 7.39 -0.54
N LEU A 68 7.74 7.21 0.66
CA LEU A 68 7.45 8.30 1.59
C LEU A 68 8.71 8.73 2.35
N GLU A 69 9.64 7.82 2.58
CA GLU A 69 10.93 8.12 3.23
C GLU A 69 11.80 9.02 2.34
N ASP A 70 11.68 8.88 1.02
CA ASP A 70 12.36 9.77 0.07
C ASP A 70 11.75 11.17 0.05
N THR A 71 10.43 11.29 0.24
CA THR A 71 9.74 12.60 0.29
C THR A 71 10.07 13.37 1.58
N ALA A 72 10.30 12.67 2.69
CA ALA A 72 10.68 13.28 3.97
C ALA A 72 12.04 14.02 3.90
N ARG A 73 12.95 13.62 3.00
CA ARG A 73 14.22 14.35 2.79
C ARG A 73 13.99 15.76 2.25
N ASP A 74 13.05 15.95 1.34
CA ASP A 74 12.77 17.28 0.76
C ASP A 74 12.15 18.23 1.80
N ASP A 75 11.25 17.74 2.66
CA ASP A 75 10.68 18.52 3.76
C ASP A 75 11.72 18.93 4.80
N THR A 76 12.72 18.07 5.05
CA THR A 76 13.83 18.39 5.97
C THR A 76 14.71 19.50 5.41
N LEU A 77 14.98 19.50 4.09
CA LEU A 77 15.73 20.57 3.42
C LEU A 77 14.99 21.91 3.45
N LEU A 78 13.66 21.91 3.31
CA LEU A 78 12.84 23.12 3.46
C LEU A 78 12.84 23.61 4.92
N ALA A 79 12.69 22.72 5.89
CA ALA A 79 12.72 23.07 7.31
C ALA A 79 14.09 23.65 7.73
N ASP A 80 15.18 23.05 7.26
CA ASP A 80 16.54 23.54 7.52
C ASP A 80 16.80 24.90 6.84
N ALA A 81 16.31 25.10 5.62
CA ALA A 81 16.40 26.39 4.93
C ALA A 81 15.60 27.49 5.66
N VAL A 82 14.38 27.18 6.12
CA VAL A 82 13.55 28.12 6.90
C VAL A 82 14.22 28.46 8.25
N ASN A 83 14.81 27.47 8.91
CA ASN A 83 15.54 27.68 10.16
C ASN A 83 16.83 28.49 9.97
N ALA A 84 17.52 28.33 8.84
CA ALA A 84 18.70 29.11 8.51
C ALA A 84 18.38 30.59 8.23
N VAL A 85 17.29 30.87 7.51
CA VAL A 85 16.81 32.25 7.27
C VAL A 85 16.35 32.92 8.56
N SER A 86 15.73 32.17 9.48
CA SER A 86 15.23 32.72 10.75
C SER A 86 16.32 33.03 11.78
N ARG A 87 17.56 32.60 11.53
CA ARG A 87 18.73 32.81 12.41
C ARG A 87 19.73 33.84 11.87
N ALA A 88 19.48 34.40 10.70
CA ALA A 88 20.25 35.49 10.08
C ALA A 88 19.54 36.83 10.31
#